data_AF-A0A8C0G8C5-F1
#
_entry.id   AF-A0A8C0G8C5-F1
#
_cell.length_a   1.000
_cell.length_b   1.000
_cell.length_c   1.000
_cell.angle_alpha   90.00
_cell.angle_beta   90.00
_cell.angle_gamma   90.00
#
_symmetry.space_group_name_H-M   'P 1'
#
loop_
_entity.id
_entity.type
_entity.pdbx_description
1 polymer ?
#
loop_
_entity_poly.entity_id
_entity_poly.type
_entity_poly.pdbx_seq_one_letter_code
_entity_poly.pdbx_strand_id
1 'polypeptide(L)' 'MLLPPLSILLGLAACCSSLDNGLLRTPPMGWLPWERFRCNTDCKTDPGNCIR' A
#
# COMPACT_ATOMS: atom_id res chain seq x y z
N MET A 1 -21.06 14.66 -23.70
CA MET A 1 -19.64 14.24 -23.71
C MET A 1 -19.17 13.59 -22.40
N LEU A 2 -19.90 13.68 -21.27
CA LEU A 2 -19.58 12.98 -20.01
C LEU A 2 -20.09 11.52 -19.91
N LEU A 3 -21.04 11.12 -20.76
CA LEU A 3 -21.62 9.78 -20.77
C LEU A 3 -20.60 8.66 -21.04
N PRO A 4 -19.77 8.71 -22.11
CA PRO A 4 -18.80 7.65 -22.38
C PRO A 4 -17.77 7.43 -21.25
N PRO A 5 -17.11 8.46 -20.67
CA PRO A 5 -16.15 8.22 -19.59
C PRO A 5 -16.81 7.69 -18.31
N LEU A 6 -18.05 8.11 -18.01
CA LEU A 6 -18.79 7.59 -16.87
C LEU A 6 -19.12 6.10 -17.03
N SER A 7 -19.58 5.69 -18.22
CA SER A 7 -19.86 4.28 -18.53
C SER A 7 -18.60 3.40 -18.47
N ILE A 8 -17.47 3.93 -18.93
CA ILE A 8 -16.17 3.23 -18.83
C ILE A 8 -15.75 3.07 -17.36
N LEU A 9 -15.87 4.12 -16.56
CA LEU A 9 -15.53 4.08 -15.13
C LEU A 9 -16.41 3.06 -14.37
N LEU A 10 -17.71 3.05 -14.62
CA LEU A 10 -18.65 2.09 -14.01
C LEU A 10 -18.35 0.65 -14.43
N GLY A 11 -18.08 0.43 -15.72
CA GLY A 11 -17.73 -0.90 -16.23
C GLY A 11 -16.44 -1.45 -15.60
N LEU A 12 -15.41 -0.60 -15.44
CA LEU A 12 -14.15 -0.97 -14.80
C LEU A 12 -14.35 -1.29 -13.31
N ALA A 13 -15.13 -0.49 -12.59
CA ALA A 13 -15.42 -0.73 -11.17
C ALA A 13 -16.14 -2.07 -10.94
N ALA A 14 -17.03 -2.48 -11.84
CA ALA A 14 -17.75 -3.75 -11.75
C ALA A 14 -16.86 -4.98 -11.96
N CYS A 15 -15.74 -4.85 -12.67
CA CYS A 15 -14.77 -5.93 -12.89
C CYS A 15 -13.80 -6.12 -11.72
N CYS A 16 -13.79 -5.23 -10.73
CA CYS A 16 -12.90 -5.32 -9.57
C CYS A 16 -13.61 -5.94 -8.36
N SER A 17 -12.92 -6.85 -7.66
CA SER A 17 -13.38 -7.41 -6.38
C SER A 17 -12.44 -6.97 -5.25
N SER A 18 -13.01 -6.63 -4.10
CA SER A 18 -12.25 -6.38 -2.88
C SER A 18 -11.81 -7.70 -2.22
N LEU A 19 -10.71 -7.68 -1.47
CA LEU A 19 -10.29 -8.82 -0.65
C LEU A 19 -11.14 -8.94 0.62
N ASP A 20 -12.04 -9.92 0.70
CA ASP A 20 -12.93 -10.14 1.85
C ASP A 20 -12.38 -11.16 2.86
N ASN A 21 -11.25 -10.84 3.49
CA ASN A 21 -10.62 -11.70 4.50
C ASN A 21 -10.89 -11.23 5.95
N GLY A 22 -11.82 -10.29 6.14
CA GLY A 22 -12.17 -9.74 7.46
C GLY A 22 -11.17 -8.72 8.03
N LEU A 23 -10.02 -8.49 7.39
CA LEU A 23 -8.99 -7.53 7.85
C LEU A 23 -9.19 -6.14 7.24
N LEU A 24 -8.46 -5.15 7.77
CA LEU A 24 -8.38 -3.78 7.24
C LEU A 24 -9.75 -3.11 6.98
N ARG A 25 -10.76 -3.39 7.83
CA ARG A 25 -12.09 -2.77 7.75
C ARG A 25 -12.05 -1.25 7.97
N THR A 26 -11.00 -0.76 8.62
CA THR A 26 -10.58 0.64 8.65
C THR A 26 -9.15 0.74 8.12
N PRO A 27 -8.71 1.93 7.65
CA PRO A 27 -7.34 2.11 7.20
C PRO A 27 -6.33 1.60 8.25
N PRO A 28 -5.30 0.82 7.87
CA PRO A 28 -4.29 0.37 8.81
C PRO A 28 -3.52 1.57 9.35
N MET A 29 -3.40 1.64 10.67
CA MET A 29 -2.55 2.62 11.34
C MET A 29 -1.40 1.88 12.00
N GLY A 30 -0.17 2.35 11.77
CA GLY A 30 1.02 1.67 12.24
C GLY A 30 2.29 2.37 11.81
N TRP A 31 3.40 1.64 11.87
CA TRP A 31 4.72 2.15 11.54
C TRP A 31 5.36 1.33 10.43
N LEU A 32 6.06 1.99 9.51
CA LEU A 32 6.71 1.36 8.36
C LEU A 32 8.17 1.85 8.23
N PRO A 33 9.18 0.97 8.36
CA PRO A 33 10.59 1.37 8.44
C PRO A 33 11.12 2.02 7.17
N TRP A 34 10.59 1.63 6.01
CA TRP A 34 11.23 1.89 4.71
C TRP A 34 11.49 3.36 4.44
N GLU A 35 10.56 4.27 4.76
CA GLU A 35 10.73 5.68 4.45
C GLU A 35 11.97 6.28 5.15
N ARG A 36 12.20 5.88 6.41
CA ARG A 36 13.29 6.40 7.25
C ARG A 36 14.58 5.58 7.13
N PHE A 37 14.48 4.26 7.05
CA PHE A 37 15.61 3.34 7.17
C PHE A 37 16.01 2.66 5.86
N ARG A 38 15.12 2.68 4.86
CA ARG A 38 15.36 2.11 3.51
C ARG A 38 15.82 0.65 3.62
N CYS A 39 16.80 0.27 2.80
CA CYS A 39 17.44 -1.03 2.79
C CYS A 39 18.84 -0.96 3.47
N ASN A 40 18.96 -0.26 4.59
CA ASN A 40 20.23 -0.22 5.30
C ASN A 40 20.54 -1.59 5.91
N THR A 41 21.48 -2.33 5.33
CA THR A 41 21.94 -3.63 5.83
C THR A 41 23.35 -3.56 6.45
N ASP A 42 23.97 -2.37 6.47
CA ASP A 42 25.31 -2.20 7.03
C ASP A 42 25.25 -2.04 8.55
N CYS A 43 24.97 -3.14 9.23
CA CYS A 43 24.96 -3.19 10.68
C CYS A 43 26.35 -3.07 11.32
N LYS A 44 27.43 -3.18 10.54
CA LYS A 44 28.80 -3.01 11.09
C LYS A 44 29.10 -1.54 11.32
N THR A 45 28.75 -0.70 10.36
CA THR A 45 29.03 0.74 10.40
C THR A 45 27.87 1.54 11.03
N ASP A 46 26.63 1.06 10.90
CA ASP A 46 25.43 1.74 11.40
C ASP A 46 24.47 0.80 12.18
N PRO A 47 24.90 0.30 13.35
CA PRO A 47 24.17 -0.73 14.09
C PRO A 47 22.81 -0.28 14.67
N GLY A 48 22.56 1.04 14.74
CA GLY A 48 21.33 1.60 15.29
C GLY A 48 20.21 1.79 14.28
N ASN A 49 20.53 1.84 12.98
CA ASN A 49 19.57 2.12 11.92
C ASN A 49 19.47 0.99 10.87
N CYS A 50 20.26 -0.08 11.00
CA CYS A 50 20.22 -1.20 10.07
C CYS A 50 18.98 -2.10 10.28
N ILE A 51 18.52 -2.72 9.19
CA ILE A 51 17.48 -3.74 9.17
C ILE A 51 18.16 -5.11 9.39
N ARG A 52 17.70 -5.86 10.41
CA ARG A 52 18.20 -7.21 10.74
C ARG A 52 17.38 -8.32 10.11
#